data_AF-A0A1H0H1H1-F1
#
_entry.id   AF-A0A1H0H1H1-F1
#
_cell.length_a   1.000
_cell.length_b   1.000
_cell.length_c   1.000
_cell.angle_alpha   90.00
_cell.angle_beta   90.00
_cell.angle_gamma   90.00
#
_symmetry.space_group_name_H-M   'P 1'
#
loop_
_entity.id
_entity.type
_entity.pdbx_description
1 polymer ?
#
loop_
_entity_poly.entity_id
_entity_poly.type
_entity_poly.pdbx_seq_one_letter_code
_entity_poly.pdbx_strand_id
1 'polypeptide(L)'
;MGDPCGTANGDLPRLRDSTATIVQAVQESWPGIPTPEDVRRDEDGELLGRVVPTSGGWLAVTTFGAPLGSVSSHDEALATVRVLGLSRLAEPWWVRPLGRFEWHEARLVEVRPDRVRLRWTDPMADQPPSGQWFDLDDLDLALDPPGEPQRHRPGSWSGCRR
;
A
#
# COMPACT_ATOMS: atom_id res chain seq x y z
N MET A 1 -9.65 5.55 54.37
CA MET A 1 -9.13 4.18 54.18
C MET A 1 -10.28 3.35 53.64
N GLY A 2 -10.50 3.17 52.35
CA GLY A 2 -9.92 3.72 51.13
C GLY A 2 -10.93 3.43 50.00
N ASP A 3 -11.03 4.33 49.02
CA ASP A 3 -11.62 3.96 47.73
C ASP A 3 -10.64 3.04 46.99
N PRO A 4 -11.15 2.11 46.18
CA PRO A 4 -10.71 2.15 44.80
C PRO A 4 -11.85 1.96 43.78
N CYS A 5 -11.88 2.94 42.87
CA CYS A 5 -12.18 2.86 41.45
C CYS A 5 -12.31 1.46 40.84
N GLY A 6 -13.41 1.24 40.12
CA GLY A 6 -13.65 0.08 39.27
C GLY A 6 -14.50 0.44 38.06
N THR A 7 -14.07 1.45 37.28
CA THR A 7 -14.66 1.72 35.96
C THR A 7 -13.72 1.20 34.89
N ALA A 8 -14.02 0.05 34.31
CA ALA A 8 -13.48 -0.38 33.03
C ALA A 8 -14.41 -1.41 32.39
N ASN A 9 -15.11 -1.01 31.32
CA ASN A 9 -14.96 -1.61 29.99
C ASN A 9 -15.99 -1.01 29.03
N GLY A 10 -15.49 -0.19 28.11
CA GLY A 10 -16.27 0.57 27.12
C GLY A 10 -16.75 -0.26 25.92
N ASP A 11 -18.02 -0.08 25.58
CA ASP A 11 -18.50 0.54 24.34
C ASP A 11 -17.92 0.11 22.96
N LEU A 12 -17.57 -1.16 22.74
CA LEU A 12 -17.24 -1.66 21.39
C LEU A 12 -18.38 -1.60 20.35
N PRO A 13 -19.69 -1.73 20.68
CA PRO A 13 -20.77 -1.58 19.69
C PRO A 13 -20.87 -0.15 19.12
N ARG A 14 -20.61 0.86 19.93
CA ARG A 14 -20.79 2.28 19.60
C ARG A 14 -19.82 2.78 18.52
N LEU A 15 -18.65 2.16 18.40
CA LEU A 15 -17.63 2.52 17.41
C LEU A 15 -18.00 2.08 15.98
N ARG A 16 -18.66 0.93 15.82
CA ARG A 16 -19.10 0.43 14.50
C ARG A 16 -20.25 1.25 13.92
N ASP A 17 -21.19 1.66 14.78
CA ASP A 17 -22.28 2.54 14.36
C ASP A 17 -21.76 3.93 13.96
N SER A 18 -20.69 4.40 14.61
CA SER A 18 -20.07 5.70 14.32
C SER A 18 -19.32 5.71 12.99
N THR A 19 -18.59 4.63 12.65
CA THR A 19 -17.89 4.55 11.36
C THR A 19 -18.85 4.41 10.18
N ALA A 20 -19.92 3.61 10.34
CA ALA A 20 -20.96 3.49 9.32
C ALA A 20 -21.63 4.84 9.04
N THR A 21 -21.92 5.62 10.10
CA THR A 21 -22.52 6.96 9.97
C THR A 21 -21.60 7.94 9.23
N ILE A 22 -20.29 7.91 9.50
CA ILE A 22 -19.33 8.80 8.82
C ILE A 22 -19.21 8.43 7.34
N VAL A 23 -19.08 7.13 7.03
CA VAL A 23 -18.98 6.66 5.63
C VAL A 23 -20.25 7.00 4.86
N GLN A 24 -21.42 6.79 5.47
CA GLN A 24 -22.71 7.11 4.87
C GLN A 24 -22.86 8.63 4.65
N ALA A 25 -22.54 9.46 5.65
CA ALA A 25 -22.63 10.91 5.52
C ALA A 25 -21.67 11.48 4.45
N VAL A 26 -20.49 10.88 4.30
CA VAL A 26 -19.54 11.22 3.21
C VAL A 26 -20.10 10.83 1.85
N GLN A 27 -20.71 9.64 1.73
CA GLN A 27 -21.34 9.17 0.49
C GLN A 27 -22.56 10.02 0.09
N GLU A 28 -23.39 10.41 1.06
CA GLU A 28 -24.58 11.24 0.83
C GLU A 28 -24.22 12.69 0.49
N SER A 29 -23.14 13.21 1.07
CA SER A 29 -22.78 14.61 0.89
C SER A 29 -22.12 14.89 -0.47
N TRP A 30 -21.36 13.95 -1.05
CA TRP A 30 -20.54 14.19 -2.24
C TRP A 30 -20.89 13.23 -3.40
N PRO A 31 -21.98 13.50 -4.15
CA PRO A 31 -22.29 12.75 -5.36
C PRO A 31 -21.23 13.06 -6.44
N GLY A 32 -20.41 12.06 -6.77
CA GLY A 32 -19.41 12.15 -7.84
C GLY A 32 -17.96 11.89 -7.43
N ILE A 33 -17.67 11.54 -6.17
CA ILE A 33 -16.36 10.96 -5.84
C ILE A 33 -16.28 9.61 -6.55
N PRO A 34 -15.31 9.39 -7.45
CA PRO A 34 -15.10 8.06 -7.99
C PRO A 34 -14.82 7.09 -6.83
N THR A 35 -15.41 5.91 -6.87
CA THR A 35 -15.12 4.85 -5.90
C THR A 35 -13.96 3.99 -6.40
N PRO A 36 -13.20 3.34 -5.51
CA PRO A 36 -12.29 2.28 -5.92
C PRO A 36 -13.02 1.23 -6.75
N GLU A 37 -12.39 0.75 -7.82
CA GLU A 37 -12.93 -0.26 -8.72
C GLU A 37 -12.05 -1.53 -8.68
N ASP A 38 -12.69 -2.68 -8.52
CA ASP A 38 -12.05 -3.98 -8.56
C ASP A 38 -11.82 -4.44 -10.01
N VAL A 39 -10.59 -4.82 -10.32
CA VAL A 39 -10.22 -5.35 -11.63
C VAL A 39 -10.12 -6.88 -11.55
N ARG A 40 -10.93 -7.58 -12.32
CA ARG A 40 -10.97 -9.04 -12.38
C ARG A 40 -10.53 -9.54 -13.76
N ARG A 41 -9.98 -10.75 -13.82
CA ARG A 41 -9.71 -11.45 -15.08
C ARG A 41 -11.01 -11.98 -15.67
N ASP A 42 -11.21 -11.77 -16.96
CA ASP A 42 -12.46 -12.12 -17.65
C ASP A 42 -12.72 -13.64 -17.73
N GLU A 43 -11.67 -14.46 -17.68
CA GLU A 43 -11.74 -15.93 -17.88
C GLU A 43 -12.29 -16.68 -16.67
N ASP A 44 -11.88 -16.31 -15.45
CA ASP A 44 -12.16 -17.03 -14.20
C ASP A 44 -12.69 -16.12 -13.08
N GLY A 45 -12.76 -14.81 -13.31
CA GLY A 45 -13.19 -13.82 -12.32
C GLY A 45 -12.16 -13.57 -11.21
N GLU A 46 -10.92 -14.05 -11.34
CA GLU A 46 -9.87 -13.84 -10.35
C GLU A 46 -9.58 -12.35 -10.17
N LEU A 47 -9.49 -11.88 -8.92
CA LEU A 47 -9.16 -10.49 -8.61
C LEU A 47 -7.69 -10.22 -8.91
N LEU A 48 -7.43 -9.35 -9.90
CA LEU A 48 -6.07 -8.97 -10.30
C LEU A 48 -5.53 -7.78 -9.50
N GLY A 49 -6.42 -6.95 -8.99
CA GLY A 49 -6.08 -5.74 -8.23
C GLY A 49 -7.24 -4.76 -8.19
N ARG A 50 -6.94 -3.51 -7.86
CA ARG A 50 -7.91 -2.40 -7.81
C ARG A 50 -7.36 -1.16 -8.48
N VAL A 51 -8.23 -0.29 -8.95
CA VAL A 51 -7.88 1.09 -9.30
C VAL A 51 -8.52 2.02 -8.28
N VAL A 52 -7.69 2.84 -7.63
CA VAL A 52 -8.11 3.73 -6.54
C VAL A 52 -8.03 5.17 -7.02
N PRO A 53 -9.10 5.96 -6.87
CA PRO A 53 -9.07 7.37 -7.22
C PRO A 53 -8.25 8.17 -6.21
N THR A 54 -7.49 9.12 -6.73
CA THR A 54 -6.61 10.02 -5.97
C THR A 54 -6.91 11.47 -6.35
N SER A 55 -6.30 12.44 -5.66
CA SER A 55 -6.44 13.86 -6.00
C SER A 55 -5.91 14.25 -7.39
N GLY A 56 -5.11 13.40 -8.03
CA GLY A 56 -4.43 13.69 -9.30
C GLY A 56 -4.74 12.72 -10.45
N GLY A 57 -5.66 11.76 -10.25
CA GLY A 57 -5.94 10.70 -11.22
C GLY A 57 -6.22 9.37 -10.52
N TRP A 58 -5.88 8.26 -11.18
CA TRP A 58 -6.11 6.91 -10.70
C TRP A 58 -4.80 6.19 -10.41
N LEU A 59 -4.78 5.41 -9.34
CA LEU A 59 -3.65 4.59 -8.94
C LEU A 59 -4.01 3.12 -9.09
N ALA A 60 -3.23 2.39 -9.90
CA ALA A 60 -3.28 0.94 -9.96
C ALA A 60 -2.66 0.37 -8.69
N VAL A 61 -3.39 -0.49 -7.99
CA VAL A 61 -2.92 -1.17 -6.78
C VAL A 61 -3.13 -2.68 -6.86
N THR A 62 -2.29 -3.45 -6.18
CA THR A 62 -2.47 -4.89 -6.01
C THR A 62 -3.74 -5.21 -5.22
N THR A 63 -4.10 -6.48 -5.13
CA THR A 63 -5.24 -6.95 -4.32
C THR A 63 -5.13 -6.54 -2.84
N PHE A 64 -3.90 -6.44 -2.33
CA PHE A 64 -3.56 -6.00 -0.99
C PHE A 64 -3.23 -4.50 -0.87
N GLY A 65 -3.48 -3.71 -1.92
CA GLY A 65 -3.42 -2.24 -1.86
C GLY A 65 -2.04 -1.62 -2.11
N ALA A 66 -1.02 -2.40 -2.47
CA ALA A 66 0.30 -1.85 -2.80
C ALA A 66 0.29 -1.21 -4.21
N PRO A 67 0.91 -0.03 -4.40
CA PRO A 67 0.98 0.63 -5.70
C PRO A 67 1.69 -0.23 -6.76
N LEU A 68 1.07 -0.38 -7.93
CA LEU A 68 1.64 -1.04 -9.11
C LEU A 68 2.37 -0.05 -10.05
N GLY A 69 2.34 1.24 -9.75
CA GLY A 69 2.93 2.29 -10.56
C GLY A 69 2.59 3.68 -10.01
N SER A 70 2.77 4.70 -10.85
CA SER A 70 2.40 6.08 -10.53
C SER A 70 0.92 6.37 -10.80
N VAL A 71 0.44 7.50 -10.26
CA VAL A 71 -0.87 8.06 -10.61
C VAL A 71 -0.93 8.31 -12.12
N SER A 72 -2.01 7.85 -12.75
CA SER A 72 -2.22 7.87 -14.20
C SER A 72 -3.72 8.08 -14.52
N SER A 73 -4.09 8.00 -15.81
CA SER A 73 -5.51 7.99 -16.18
C SER A 73 -6.20 6.68 -15.74
N HIS A 74 -7.54 6.68 -15.70
CA HIS A 74 -8.32 5.48 -15.31
C HIS A 74 -8.01 4.28 -16.22
N ASP A 75 -8.04 4.47 -17.54
CA ASP A 75 -7.76 3.41 -18.53
C ASP A 75 -6.33 2.87 -18.42
N GLU A 76 -5.34 3.75 -18.20
CA GLU A 76 -3.95 3.33 -17.99
C GLU A 76 -3.77 2.54 -16.69
N ALA A 77 -4.43 2.97 -15.61
CA ALA A 77 -4.42 2.27 -14.34
C ALA A 77 -5.08 0.88 -14.48
N LEU A 78 -6.21 0.77 -15.19
CA LEU A 78 -6.87 -0.50 -15.50
C LEU A 78 -5.97 -1.43 -16.31
N ALA A 79 -5.34 -0.92 -17.37
CA ALA A 79 -4.41 -1.68 -18.19
C ALA A 79 -3.22 -2.18 -17.36
N THR A 80 -2.69 -1.33 -16.47
CA THR A 80 -1.59 -1.67 -15.56
C THR A 80 -1.97 -2.85 -14.66
N VAL A 81 -3.15 -2.82 -14.02
CA VAL A 81 -3.61 -3.93 -13.18
C VAL A 81 -3.78 -5.21 -14.00
N ARG A 82 -4.37 -5.14 -15.19
CA ARG A 82 -4.61 -6.32 -16.05
C ARG A 82 -3.33 -6.99 -16.52
N VAL A 83 -2.32 -6.21 -16.87
CA VAL A 83 -1.04 -6.72 -17.41
C VAL A 83 -0.09 -7.16 -16.30
N LEU A 84 -0.05 -6.44 -15.17
CA LEU A 84 0.99 -6.58 -14.15
C LEU A 84 0.51 -7.21 -12.84
N GLY A 85 -0.80 -7.21 -12.56
CA GLY A 85 -1.36 -7.48 -11.23
C GLY A 85 -0.81 -8.73 -10.54
N LEU A 86 -0.92 -9.90 -11.20
CA LEU A 86 -0.42 -11.17 -10.65
C LEU A 86 1.07 -11.40 -10.91
N SER A 87 1.56 -11.03 -12.09
CA SER A 87 2.96 -11.25 -12.50
C SER A 87 3.94 -10.54 -11.56
N ARG A 88 3.58 -9.36 -11.05
CA ARG A 88 4.42 -8.57 -10.14
C ARG A 88 4.58 -9.17 -8.75
N LEU A 89 3.71 -10.10 -8.33
CA LEU A 89 3.85 -10.76 -7.02
C LEU A 89 5.10 -11.63 -6.93
N ALA A 90 5.58 -12.15 -8.06
CA ALA A 90 6.78 -12.97 -8.13
C ALA A 90 8.09 -12.16 -8.18
N GLU A 91 8.00 -10.85 -8.45
CA GLU A 91 9.16 -9.95 -8.54
C GLU A 91 9.67 -9.53 -7.15
N PRO A 92 10.89 -8.97 -7.03
CA PRO A 92 11.31 -8.37 -5.78
C PRO A 92 10.51 -7.08 -5.49
N TRP A 93 10.27 -6.84 -4.21
CA TRP A 93 9.57 -5.68 -3.69
C TRP A 93 10.47 -4.93 -2.73
N TRP A 94 10.42 -3.61 -2.79
CA TRP A 94 10.97 -2.76 -1.75
C TRP A 94 9.93 -2.65 -0.64
N VAL A 95 10.36 -2.98 0.58
CA VAL A 95 9.51 -3.00 1.77
C VAL A 95 10.14 -2.12 2.83
N ARG A 96 9.32 -1.27 3.44
CA ARG A 96 9.70 -0.51 4.62
C ARG A 96 8.69 -0.75 5.73
N PRO A 97 9.09 -1.43 6.82
CA PRO A 97 8.25 -1.52 8.00
C PRO A 97 7.97 -0.13 8.58
N LEU A 98 6.72 0.11 8.99
CA LEU A 98 6.35 1.36 9.64
C LEU A 98 7.22 1.60 10.88
N GLY A 99 7.62 2.86 11.05
CA GLY A 99 8.57 3.25 12.10
C GLY A 99 10.05 3.03 11.74
N ARG A 100 10.36 2.48 10.56
CA ARG A 100 11.72 2.48 9.99
C ARG A 100 11.81 3.44 8.81
N PHE A 101 13.00 3.99 8.60
CA PHE A 101 13.27 4.90 7.48
C PHE A 101 13.82 4.18 6.25
N GLU A 102 14.39 2.99 6.45
CA GLU A 102 15.11 2.25 5.42
C GLU A 102 14.19 1.32 4.66
N TRP A 103 14.37 1.31 3.35
CA TRP A 103 13.73 0.36 2.45
C TRP A 103 14.65 -0.83 2.25
N HIS A 104 14.09 -2.02 2.31
CA HIS A 104 14.80 -3.28 2.11
C HIS A 104 14.11 -4.09 1.03
N GLU A 105 14.90 -4.75 0.19
CA GLU A 105 14.38 -5.63 -0.83
C GLU A 105 13.92 -6.96 -0.21
N ALA A 106 12.73 -7.43 -0.60
CA ALA A 106 12.14 -8.69 -0.17
C ALA A 106 11.40 -9.39 -1.31
N ARG A 107 11.14 -10.68 -1.14
CA ARG A 107 10.23 -11.46 -1.97
C ARG A 107 8.94 -11.73 -1.22
N LEU A 108 7.80 -11.56 -1.90
CA LEU A 108 6.51 -11.96 -1.36
C LEU A 108 6.36 -13.47 -1.52
N VAL A 109 6.23 -14.19 -0.40
CA VAL A 109 6.09 -15.64 -0.35
C VAL A 109 4.63 -16.04 -0.40
N GLU A 110 3.78 -15.32 0.34
CA GLU A 110 2.34 -15.56 0.40
C GLU A 110 1.63 -14.23 0.64
N VAL A 111 0.52 -14.01 -0.05
CA VAL A 111 -0.27 -12.77 0.06
C VAL A 111 -1.67 -13.12 0.54
N ARG A 112 -2.13 -12.40 1.57
CA ARG A 112 -3.52 -12.45 2.05
C ARG A 112 -4.10 -11.03 2.04
N PRO A 113 -5.44 -10.88 2.14
CA PRO A 113 -6.08 -9.57 2.07
C PRO A 113 -5.65 -8.57 3.15
N ASP A 114 -5.21 -9.06 4.31
CA ASP A 114 -4.87 -8.29 5.51
C ASP A 114 -3.37 -8.33 5.87
N ARG A 115 -2.64 -9.28 5.32
CA ARG A 115 -1.24 -9.53 5.68
C ARG A 115 -0.45 -10.17 4.56
N VAL A 116 0.86 -10.00 4.60
CA VAL A 116 1.78 -10.57 3.62
C VAL A 116 2.90 -11.31 4.32
N ARG A 117 3.28 -12.44 3.74
CA ARG A 117 4.46 -13.19 4.14
C ARG A 117 5.58 -12.81 3.21
N LEU A 118 6.66 -12.28 3.78
CA LEU A 118 7.82 -11.84 3.03
C LEU A 118 9.09 -12.54 3.48
N ARG A 119 10.07 -12.56 2.59
CA ARG A 119 11.42 -13.00 2.86
C ARG A 119 12.38 -11.93 2.39
N TRP A 120 13.19 -11.40 3.29
CA TRP A 120 14.24 -10.45 2.95
C TRP A 120 15.24 -11.08 1.99
N THR A 121 15.64 -10.33 0.97
CA THR A 121 16.63 -10.79 -0.03
C THR A 121 18.04 -10.79 0.56
N ASP A 122 18.28 -10.03 1.62
CA ASP A 122 19.54 -10.01 2.36
C ASP A 122 19.86 -11.41 2.94
N PRO A 123 20.98 -12.05 2.52
CA PRO A 123 21.37 -13.37 3.02
C PRO A 123 21.76 -13.37 4.50
N MET A 124 22.09 -12.21 5.08
CA MET A 124 22.49 -12.05 6.48
C MET A 124 21.33 -11.66 7.41
N ALA A 125 20.12 -11.44 6.86
CA ALA A 125 18.96 -11.16 7.67
C ALA A 125 18.63 -12.33 8.61
N ASP A 126 18.41 -12.03 9.89
CA ASP A 126 17.89 -13.00 10.85
C ASP A 126 16.40 -13.22 10.58
N GLN A 127 16.07 -14.31 9.89
CA GLN A 127 14.71 -14.61 9.45
C GLN A 127 14.45 -16.13 9.36
N PRO A 128 13.21 -16.58 9.59
CA PRO A 128 12.85 -17.97 9.38
C PRO A 128 12.93 -18.36 7.90
N PRO A 129 13.26 -19.63 7.56
CA PRO A 129 13.38 -20.08 6.17
C PRO A 129 12.07 -19.99 5.40
N SER A 130 10.95 -20.01 6.09
CA SER A 130 9.62 -19.85 5.51
C SER A 130 9.23 -18.39 5.25
N GLY A 131 10.05 -17.42 5.67
CA GLY A 131 9.68 -16.00 5.69
C GLY A 131 8.79 -15.63 6.88
N GLN A 132 8.62 -14.33 7.08
CA GLN A 132 7.92 -13.71 8.21
C GLN A 132 6.62 -13.04 7.74
N TRP A 133 5.57 -13.15 8.57
CA TRP A 133 4.30 -12.48 8.35
C TRP A 133 4.34 -11.06 8.89
N PHE A 134 3.75 -10.15 8.13
CA PHE A 134 3.54 -8.75 8.49
C PHE A 134 2.13 -8.35 8.11
N ASP A 135 1.50 -7.55 8.97
CA ASP A 135 0.21 -6.92 8.65
C ASP A 135 0.45 -5.82 7.60
N LEU A 136 -0.48 -5.68 6.65
CA LEU A 136 -0.33 -4.71 5.56
C LEU A 136 -0.29 -3.27 6.07
N ASP A 137 -1.00 -3.00 7.15
CA ASP A 137 -1.03 -1.68 7.80
C ASP A 137 0.32 -1.33 8.45
N ASP A 138 1.22 -2.30 8.62
CA ASP A 138 2.56 -2.10 9.20
C ASP A 138 3.66 -1.98 8.14
N LEU A 139 3.33 -1.97 6.84
CA LEU A 139 4.30 -1.97 5.75
C LEU A 139 4.00 -0.91 4.70
N ASP A 140 5.04 -0.20 4.26
CA ASP A 140 5.04 0.44 2.95
C ASP A 140 5.67 -0.52 1.92
N LEU A 141 5.02 -0.65 0.76
CA LEU A 141 5.43 -1.54 -0.34
C LEU A 141 5.58 -0.75 -1.64
N ALA A 142 6.68 -0.98 -2.36
CA ALA A 142 6.95 -0.36 -3.65
C ALA A 142 7.63 -1.35 -4.62
N LEU A 143 7.35 -1.20 -5.92
CA LEU A 143 8.01 -1.99 -6.97
C LEU A 143 9.44 -1.51 -7.21
N ASP A 144 9.62 -0.19 -7.24
CA ASP A 144 10.92 0.45 -7.40
C ASP A 144 11.46 0.90 -6.04
N PRO A 145 12.79 0.94 -5.85
CA PRO A 145 13.35 1.64 -4.71
C PRO A 145 12.85 3.08 -4.78
N PRO A 146 12.14 3.57 -3.76
CA PRO A 146 11.72 4.96 -3.78
C PRO A 146 12.99 5.78 -3.87
N GLY A 147 13.11 6.53 -4.96
CA GLY A 147 14.32 7.27 -5.27
C GLY A 147 14.76 8.05 -4.04
N GLU A 148 16.05 8.00 -3.72
CA GLU A 148 16.64 8.92 -2.74
C GLU A 148 16.05 10.31 -3.02
N PRO A 149 15.55 11.05 -2.01
CA PRO A 149 15.15 12.43 -2.22
C PRO A 149 16.34 13.09 -2.91
N GLN A 150 16.14 13.56 -4.15
CA GLN A 150 17.22 14.09 -4.96
C GLN A 150 17.96 15.12 -4.12
N ARG A 151 19.12 14.74 -3.58
CA ARG A 151 20.03 15.70 -2.98
C ARG A 151 20.46 16.55 -4.16
N HIS A 152 19.79 17.70 -4.33
CA HIS A 152 20.26 18.77 -5.18
C HIS A 152 21.76 18.89 -4.93
N ARG A 153 22.57 18.45 -5.90
CA ARG A 153 24.00 18.70 -5.86
C ARG A 153 24.18 20.21 -5.97
N PRO A 154 24.65 20.92 -4.93
CA PRO A 154 25.04 22.29 -5.13
C PRO A 154 26.38 22.25 -5.87
N GLY A 155 26.40 22.81 -7.09
CA GLY A 155 27.64 23.19 -7.76
C GLY A 155 28.02 22.34 -8.97
N SER A 156 27.61 22.83 -10.15
CA SER A 156 28.53 22.93 -11.28
C SER A 156 28.30 24.27 -11.94
N TRP A 157 28.99 25.29 -11.42
CA TRP A 157 29.34 26.46 -12.22
C TRP A 157 30.39 26.00 -13.23
N SER A 158 29.99 25.88 -14.48
CA SER A 158 30.87 26.01 -15.64
C SER A 158 30.43 27.31 -16.30
N GLY A 159 31.07 28.46 -16.04
CA GLY A 159 32.47 28.71 -16.35
C GLY A 159 32.50 29.49 -17.66
N CYS A 160 32.79 30.79 -17.56
CA CYS A 160 32.97 31.74 -18.65
C CYS A 160 33.80 31.21 -19.84
N ARG A 161 33.42 31.65 -21.04
CA ARG A 161 34.33 32.06 -22.13
C ARG A 161 33.48 32.92 -23.08
N ARG A 162 33.50 34.24 -22.90
CA ARG A 162 34.38 35.26 -23.50
C ARG A 162 33.96 35.58 -24.93
#